data_AF-A0A916G089-F1
#
_entry.id   AF-A0A916G089-F1
#
_cell.length_a   1.000
_cell.length_b   1.000
_cell.length_c   1.000
_cell.angle_alpha   90.00
_cell.angle_beta   90.00
_cell.angle_gamma   90.00
#
_symmetry.space_group_name_H-M   'P 1'
#
loop_
_entity.id
_entity.type
_entity.pdbx_description
1 polymer ?
#
loop_
_entity_poly.entity_id
_entity_poly.type
_entity_poly.pdbx_seq_one_letter_code
_entity_poly.pdbx_strand_id
1 'polypeptide(L)'
;MRATPSLRLLLPLVLALAALPADANNCVSWRKLAPEARSERVEATISSHVKSHVSRRYTSENRAAIQSCLRKFAEQIADEFTAACDERPGGSAEYLDDIFDRYLLSCIQ
;
A
#
# COMPACT_ATOMS: atom_id res chain seq x y z
N MET A 1 45.80 12.26 -33.60
CA MET A 1 44.59 12.93 -33.05
C MET A 1 43.52 11.86 -32.88
N ARG A 2 43.27 11.40 -31.64
CA ARG A 2 42.25 10.39 -31.31
C ARG A 2 41.22 11.06 -30.42
N ALA A 3 40.01 11.21 -30.90
CA ALA A 3 38.87 11.73 -30.15
C ALA A 3 38.32 10.63 -29.24
N THR A 4 38.38 10.87 -27.93
CA THR A 4 37.74 10.06 -26.90
C THR A 4 36.26 10.44 -26.83
N PRO A 5 35.31 9.49 -26.86
CA PRO A 5 33.91 9.81 -26.67
C PRO A 5 33.63 10.12 -25.20
N SER A 6 33.12 11.32 -24.94
CA SER A 6 32.59 11.74 -23.64
C SER A 6 31.43 10.82 -23.24
N LEU A 7 31.69 9.93 -22.29
CA LEU A 7 30.72 9.07 -21.64
C LEU A 7 29.77 9.97 -20.82
N ARG A 8 28.63 10.35 -21.42
CA ARG A 8 27.54 11.04 -20.74
C ARG A 8 27.05 10.15 -19.60
N LEU A 9 27.43 10.49 -18.37
CA LEU A 9 26.90 9.93 -17.13
C LEU A 9 25.38 10.20 -17.07
N LEU A 10 24.59 9.28 -17.60
CA LEU A 10 23.16 9.15 -17.30
C LEU A 10 23.06 8.09 -16.21
N LEU A 11 23.27 8.46 -14.95
CA LEU A 11 22.85 7.62 -13.82
C LEU A 11 21.44 8.07 -13.42
N PRO A 12 20.42 7.21 -13.55
CA PRO A 12 19.04 7.60 -13.34
C PRO A 12 18.79 7.70 -11.83
N LEU A 13 18.11 8.78 -11.45
CA LEU A 13 17.64 9.08 -10.10
C LEU A 13 16.49 8.13 -9.72
N VAL A 14 16.76 6.83 -9.69
CA VAL A 14 15.86 5.79 -9.23
C VAL A 14 16.33 5.42 -7.83
N LEU A 15 15.70 6.03 -6.82
CA LEU A 15 15.43 5.46 -5.49
C LEU A 15 14.95 6.59 -4.56
N ALA A 16 13.83 7.20 -4.93
CA ALA A 16 12.92 7.77 -3.94
C ALA A 16 11.83 6.74 -3.62
N LEU A 17 12.22 5.50 -3.33
CA LEU A 17 11.39 4.65 -2.48
C LEU A 17 11.49 5.25 -1.08
N ALA A 18 10.76 6.34 -0.87
CA ALA A 18 10.45 6.84 0.44
C ALA A 18 9.92 5.64 1.22
N ALA A 19 10.66 5.26 2.25
CA ALA A 19 10.21 4.32 3.26
C ALA A 19 8.97 4.94 3.89
N LEU A 20 7.81 4.70 3.28
CA LEU A 20 6.52 5.04 3.86
C LEU A 20 6.49 4.27 5.19
N PRO A 21 6.42 4.98 6.33
CA PRO A 21 6.39 4.31 7.62
C PRO A 21 5.27 3.27 7.60
N ALA A 22 5.58 2.06 8.05
CA ALA A 22 4.61 0.97 8.15
C ALA A 22 3.40 1.38 9.04
N ASP A 23 3.59 2.37 9.92
CA ASP A 23 2.70 2.73 11.03
C ASP A 23 1.83 4.00 10.83
N ALA A 24 1.34 4.27 9.63
CA ALA A 24 0.53 5.47 9.39
C ALA A 24 -0.73 5.20 8.56
N ASN A 25 -1.49 4.15 8.88
CA ASN A 25 -2.84 3.93 8.34
C ASN A 25 -3.91 4.65 9.18
N ASN A 26 -3.67 5.86 9.69
CA ASN A 26 -4.73 6.64 10.33
C ASN A 26 -5.24 7.75 9.41
N CYS A 27 -6.37 8.35 9.76
CA CYS A 27 -6.99 9.35 8.90
C CYS A 27 -6.19 10.66 8.81
N VAL A 28 -5.41 10.99 9.83
CA VAL A 28 -4.55 12.19 9.83
C VAL A 28 -3.42 12.03 8.82
N SER A 29 -2.79 10.87 8.73
CA SER A 29 -1.76 10.59 7.72
C SER A 29 -2.36 10.35 6.34
N TRP A 30 -3.50 9.67 6.24
CA TRP A 30 -4.19 9.41 4.97
C TRP A 30 -4.53 10.70 4.23
N ARG A 31 -5.12 11.69 4.93
CA ARG A 31 -5.52 12.97 4.33
C ARG A 31 -4.35 13.83 3.85
N LYS A 32 -3.13 13.56 4.32
CA LYS A 32 -1.91 14.24 3.85
C LYS A 32 -1.38 13.65 2.55
N LEU A 33 -1.85 12.47 2.15
CA LEU A 33 -1.46 11.84 0.89
C LEU A 33 -2.15 12.54 -0.29
N ALA A 34 -1.36 12.83 -1.32
CA ALA A 34 -1.91 13.15 -2.64
C ALA A 34 -2.78 11.99 -3.14
N PRO A 35 -3.85 12.24 -3.92
CA PRO A 35 -4.74 11.19 -4.42
C PRO A 35 -3.98 10.02 -5.05
N GLU A 36 -3.03 10.31 -5.93
CA GLU A 36 -2.16 9.34 -6.61
C GLU A 36 -1.32 8.46 -5.65
N ALA A 37 -0.95 8.98 -4.47
CA ALA A 37 -0.16 8.23 -3.48
C ALA A 37 -1.02 7.29 -2.61
N ARG A 38 -2.35 7.39 -2.67
CA ARG A 38 -3.27 6.59 -1.85
C ARG A 38 -3.30 5.13 -2.33
N SER A 39 -3.32 4.90 -3.63
CA SER A 39 -3.29 3.54 -4.20
C SER A 39 -1.98 2.82 -3.88
N GLU A 40 -0.85 3.52 -3.94
CA GLU A 40 0.45 2.97 -3.51
C GLU A 40 0.46 2.62 -2.02
N ARG A 41 -0.19 3.45 -1.19
CA ARG A 41 -0.33 3.18 0.25
C ARG A 41 -1.20 1.94 0.52
N VAL A 42 -2.26 1.71 -0.25
CA VAL A 42 -3.06 0.48 -0.17
C VAL A 42 -2.23 -0.73 -0.59
N GLU A 43 -1.48 -0.66 -1.68
CA GLU A 43 -0.57 -1.74 -2.11
C GLU A 43 0.48 -2.09 -1.06
N ALA A 44 1.03 -1.07 -0.39
CA ALA A 44 1.94 -1.25 0.73
C ALA A 44 1.25 -1.94 1.92
N THR A 45 -0.01 -1.56 2.21
CA THR A 45 -0.84 -2.19 3.25
C THR A 45 -1.11 -3.66 2.92
N ILE A 46 -1.54 -3.98 1.70
CA ILE A 46 -1.73 -5.35 1.22
C ILE A 46 -0.45 -6.17 1.42
N SER A 47 0.67 -5.64 0.94
CA SER A 47 1.97 -6.30 1.04
C SER A 47 2.39 -6.52 2.49
N SER A 48 2.21 -5.52 3.36
CA SER A 48 2.51 -5.62 4.79
C SER A 48 1.63 -6.68 5.46
N HIS A 49 0.32 -6.62 5.23
CA HIS A 49 -0.65 -7.49 5.90
C HIS A 49 -0.45 -8.96 5.53
N VAL A 50 -0.23 -9.26 4.25
CA VAL A 50 0.05 -10.63 3.74
C VAL A 50 1.43 -11.14 4.18
N LYS A 51 2.44 -10.25 4.30
CA LYS A 51 3.78 -10.64 4.76
C LYS A 51 3.87 -10.77 6.29
N SER A 52 3.08 -10.01 7.04
CA SER A 52 3.18 -9.97 8.50
C SER A 52 2.86 -11.34 9.10
N HIS A 53 3.64 -11.72 10.12
CA HIS A 53 3.61 -13.03 10.78
C HIS A 53 2.30 -13.36 11.50
N VAL A 54 1.33 -12.43 11.56
CA VAL A 54 -0.03 -12.67 12.08
C VAL A 54 -0.73 -13.78 11.29
N SER A 55 -0.32 -13.99 10.05
CA SER A 55 -0.87 -14.97 9.11
C SER A 55 -0.16 -16.34 9.08
N ARG A 56 0.31 -16.90 10.21
CA ARG A 56 0.56 -18.37 10.26
C ARG A 56 -0.65 -19.19 9.77
N ARG A 57 -1.81 -18.54 9.68
CA ARG A 57 -3.06 -18.97 9.05
C ARG A 57 -3.01 -19.28 7.55
N TYR A 58 -2.08 -18.73 6.77
CA TYR A 58 -2.05 -18.89 5.31
C TYR A 58 -0.76 -19.53 4.80
N THR A 59 -0.89 -20.57 3.98
CA THR A 59 0.21 -21.18 3.20
C THR A 59 0.80 -20.16 2.21
N SER A 60 2.02 -20.40 1.71
CA SER A 60 2.65 -19.53 0.70
C SER A 60 1.81 -19.37 -0.56
N GLU A 61 1.13 -20.44 -1.00
CA GLU A 61 0.23 -20.43 -2.15
C GLU A 61 -1.01 -19.56 -1.88
N ASN A 62 -1.62 -19.71 -0.71
CA ASN A 62 -2.78 -18.89 -0.31
C ASN A 62 -2.43 -17.41 -0.18
N ARG A 63 -1.21 -17.08 0.27
CA ARG A 63 -0.75 -15.68 0.37
C ARG A 63 -0.71 -14.99 -0.99
N ALA A 64 -0.20 -15.65 -2.02
CA ALA A 64 -0.15 -15.09 -3.37
C ALA A 64 -1.56 -14.89 -3.94
N ALA A 65 -2.46 -15.84 -3.72
CA ALA A 65 -3.86 -15.75 -4.14
C ALA A 65 -4.60 -14.61 -3.43
N ILE A 66 -4.48 -14.51 -2.10
CA ILE A 66 -5.07 -13.43 -1.29
C ILE A 66 -4.53 -12.06 -1.74
N GLN A 67 -3.21 -11.96 -1.94
CA GLN A 67 -2.59 -10.72 -2.43
C GLN A 67 -3.14 -10.34 -3.81
N SER A 68 -3.23 -11.29 -4.74
CA SER A 68 -3.79 -11.03 -6.07
C SER A 68 -5.25 -10.61 -6.01
N CYS A 69 -6.04 -11.19 -5.10
CA CYS A 69 -7.44 -10.82 -4.88
C CYS A 69 -7.56 -9.39 -4.33
N LEU A 70 -6.84 -9.06 -3.25
CA LEU A 70 -6.87 -7.74 -2.63
C LEU A 70 -6.47 -6.62 -3.59
N ARG A 71 -5.52 -6.86 -4.49
CA ARG A 71 -5.12 -5.89 -5.52
C ARG A 71 -6.26 -5.49 -6.45
N LYS A 72 -7.22 -6.39 -6.71
CA LYS A 72 -8.41 -6.07 -7.52
C LYS A 72 -9.32 -5.05 -6.82
N PHE A 73 -9.20 -4.93 -5.51
CA PHE A 73 -9.96 -3.99 -4.68
C PHE A 73 -9.14 -2.76 -4.27
N ALA A 74 -7.89 -2.61 -4.72
CA ALA A 74 -6.99 -1.58 -4.19
C ALA A 74 -7.55 -0.15 -4.35
N GLU A 75 -8.13 0.16 -5.49
CA GLU A 75 -8.79 1.46 -5.75
C GLU A 75 -10.03 1.63 -4.86
N GLN A 76 -10.88 0.61 -4.76
CA GLN A 76 -12.08 0.64 -3.92
C GLN A 76 -11.76 0.81 -2.42
N ILE A 77 -10.70 0.16 -1.95
CA ILE A 77 -10.18 0.31 -0.59
C ILE A 77 -9.71 1.75 -0.36
N ALA A 78 -8.99 2.35 -1.32
CA ALA A 78 -8.52 3.73 -1.22
C ALA A 78 -9.68 4.73 -1.16
N ASP A 79 -10.74 4.49 -1.94
CA ASP A 79 -11.94 5.30 -1.93
C ASP A 79 -12.70 5.16 -0.60
N GLU A 80 -12.87 3.94 -0.08
CA GLU A 80 -13.50 3.72 1.23
C GLU A 80 -12.69 4.32 2.37
N PHE A 81 -11.35 4.22 2.34
CA PHE A 81 -10.50 4.89 3.32
C PHE A 81 -10.67 6.41 3.26
N THR A 82 -10.78 6.97 2.06
CA THR A 82 -11.02 8.40 1.87
C THR A 82 -12.37 8.81 2.46
N ALA A 83 -13.44 8.11 2.08
CA ALA A 83 -14.79 8.38 2.59
C ALA A 83 -14.86 8.25 4.12
N ALA A 84 -14.27 7.19 4.68
CA ALA A 84 -14.22 6.97 6.11
C ALA A 84 -13.43 8.06 6.85
N CYS A 85 -12.34 8.58 6.26
CA CYS A 85 -11.56 9.66 6.84
C CYS A 85 -12.17 11.05 6.65
N ASP A 86 -13.04 11.23 5.67
CA ASP A 86 -13.87 12.43 5.54
C ASP A 86 -15.00 12.43 6.58
N GLU A 87 -15.62 11.27 6.83
CA GLU A 87 -16.62 11.08 7.89
C GLU A 87 -16.00 11.23 9.30
N ARG A 88 -14.85 10.60 9.53
CA ARG A 88 -14.14 10.63 10.81
C ARG A 88 -12.68 11.08 10.63
N PRO A 89 -12.41 12.39 10.60
CA PRO A 89 -11.07 12.95 10.41
C PRO A 89 -10.01 12.46 11.41
N GLY A 90 -10.42 12.11 12.63
CA GLY A 90 -9.57 11.56 13.69
C GLY A 90 -9.57 10.03 13.79
N GLY A 91 -10.03 9.32 12.75
CA GLY A 91 -10.05 7.86 12.71
C GLY A 91 -8.66 7.25 12.97
N SER A 92 -8.63 6.24 13.83
CA SER A 92 -7.41 5.49 14.19
C SER A 92 -6.98 4.55 13.06
N ALA A 93 -5.81 3.94 13.23
CA ALA A 93 -5.37 2.88 12.32
C ALA A 93 -6.29 1.66 12.34
N GLU A 94 -6.73 1.26 13.53
CA GLU A 94 -7.71 0.19 13.73
C GLU A 94 -9.01 0.42 12.93
N TYR A 95 -9.46 1.68 12.82
CA TYR A 95 -10.66 2.00 12.03
C TYR A 95 -10.47 1.76 10.53
N LEU A 96 -9.29 2.04 9.98
CA LEU A 96 -8.99 1.71 8.57
C LEU A 96 -8.67 0.24 8.38
N ASP A 97 -8.06 -0.41 9.38
CA ASP A 97 -7.81 -1.85 9.36
C ASP A 97 -9.14 -2.63 9.36
N ASP A 98 -10.16 -2.21 10.11
CA ASP A 98 -11.52 -2.81 10.07
C ASP A 98 -12.14 -2.76 8.67
N ILE A 99 -11.86 -1.70 7.91
CA ILE A 99 -12.30 -1.58 6.51
C ILE A 99 -11.54 -2.59 5.66
N PHE A 100 -10.21 -2.61 5.78
CA PHE A 100 -9.34 -3.52 5.04
C PHE A 100 -9.69 -5.00 5.31
N ASP A 101 -9.99 -5.35 6.56
CA ASP A 101 -10.30 -6.72 6.98
C ASP A 101 -11.56 -7.27 6.31
N ARG A 102 -12.55 -6.44 5.97
CA ARG A 102 -13.72 -6.88 5.18
C ARG A 102 -13.31 -7.38 3.79
N TYR A 103 -12.40 -6.66 3.15
CA TYR A 103 -11.85 -7.06 1.85
C TYR A 103 -10.99 -8.31 1.98
N LEU A 104 -10.16 -8.37 3.02
CA LEU A 104 -9.36 -9.56 3.31
C LEU A 104 -10.24 -10.80 3.47
N LEU A 105 -11.33 -10.71 4.24
CA LEU A 105 -12.28 -11.81 4.43
C LEU A 105 -12.93 -12.26 3.11
N SER A 106 -13.29 -11.32 2.22
CA SER A 106 -13.83 -11.66 0.89
C SER A 106 -12.85 -12.41 -0.02
N CYS A 107 -11.54 -12.31 0.26
CA CYS A 107 -10.49 -12.99 -0.50
C CYS A 107 -10.08 -14.35 0.09
N ILE A 108 -10.59 -14.72 1.27
CA ILE A 108 -10.26 -15.97 1.97
C ILE A 108 -11.43 -16.98 1.91
N GLN A 109 -12.67 -16.50 1.78
CA GLN A 109 -13.87 -17.31 1.62
C GLN A 109 -13.96 -17.94 0.23
#